data_AF-A0A968XFS5-F1
#
_entry.id   AF-A0A968XFS5-F1
#
_cell.length_a   1.000
_cell.length_b   1.000
_cell.length_c   1.000
_cell.angle_alpha   90.00
_cell.angle_beta   90.00
_cell.angle_gamma   90.00
#
_symmetry.space_group_name_H-M   'P 1'
#
loop_
_entity.id
_entity.type
_entity.pdbx_description
1 polymer ?
#
loop_
_entity_poly.entity_id
_entity_poly.type
_entity_poly.pdbx_seq_one_letter_code
_entity_poly.pdbx_strand_id
1 'polypeptide(L)'
;MKAGEESLRTLMIRAQKGDKRAYTVLLEESSRWLSRFFAQKIAADVVDDLVQDTLISVHRKLASYDNSRPFLPWLAAIARYRWVDRLRQTYKHEAKALDFDIAQDGHEDVVGAKISIDRLLAHLPDGQAEAIQYVKIQGLSIAEAGAKTGQSESLVKVNIHRGLKKLAALIESE
;
A
#
# COMPACT_ATOMS: atom_id res chain seq x y z
N MET A 1 -7.46 0.46 25.76
CA MET A 1 -8.22 -0.67 25.18
C MET A 1 -7.76 -0.85 23.75
N LYS A 2 -7.37 -2.05 23.31
CA LYS A 2 -7.18 -2.31 21.87
C LYS A 2 -8.59 -2.38 21.28
N ALA A 3 -9.01 -1.38 20.51
CA ALA A 3 -10.26 -1.50 19.77
C ALA A 3 -10.09 -2.65 18.76
N GLY A 4 -10.76 -3.78 19.02
CA GLY A 4 -10.81 -4.88 18.07
C GLY A 4 -11.57 -4.46 16.81
N GLU A 5 -11.38 -5.22 15.73
CA GLU A 5 -12.06 -5.05 14.43
C GLU A 5 -13.57 -4.78 14.58
N GLU A 6 -14.27 -5.57 15.40
CA GLU A 6 -15.72 -5.44 15.63
C GLU A 6 -16.10 -4.10 16.29
N SER A 7 -15.23 -3.58 17.16
CA SER A 7 -15.42 -2.29 17.83
C SER A 7 -15.27 -1.14 16.84
N LEU A 8 -14.24 -1.17 15.99
CA LEU A 8 -14.01 -0.15 14.96
C LEU A 8 -15.12 -0.14 13.91
N ARG A 9 -15.56 -1.31 13.45
CA ARG A 9 -16.69 -1.44 12.53
C ARG A 9 -17.98 -0.85 13.14
N THR A 10 -18.26 -1.15 14.41
CA THR A 10 -19.43 -0.60 15.11
C THR A 10 -19.37 0.94 15.21
N LEU A 11 -18.19 1.50 15.55
CA LEU A 11 -17.98 2.94 15.59
C LEU A 11 -18.17 3.58 14.21
N MET A 12 -17.68 2.93 13.15
CA MET A 12 -17.86 3.36 11.76
C MET A 12 -19.33 3.43 11.35
N ILE A 13 -20.11 2.40 11.65
CA ILE A 13 -21.56 2.36 11.37
C ILE A 13 -22.29 3.49 12.11
N ARG A 14 -21.94 3.75 13.37
CA ARG A 14 -22.53 4.84 14.15
C ARG A 14 -22.13 6.21 13.60
N ALA A 15 -20.87 6.37 13.20
CA ALA A 15 -20.36 7.59 12.59
C ALA A 15 -21.09 7.92 11.28
N GLN A 16 -21.38 6.93 10.43
CA GLN A 16 -22.20 7.11 9.22
C GLN A 16 -23.61 7.64 9.52
N LYS A 17 -24.17 7.32 10.70
CA LYS A 17 -25.47 7.81 11.18
C LYS A 17 -25.39 9.19 11.86
N GLY A 18 -24.23 9.84 11.86
CA GLY A 18 -24.04 11.17 12.44
C GLY A 18 -23.65 11.20 13.92
N ASP A 19 -23.32 10.04 14.52
CA ASP A 19 -22.84 10.00 15.91
C ASP A 19 -21.42 10.61 16.01
N LYS A 20 -21.36 11.87 16.43
CA LYS A 20 -20.10 12.63 16.57
C LYS A 20 -19.13 11.99 17.55
N ARG A 21 -19.61 11.39 18.65
CA ARG A 21 -18.74 10.76 19.64
C ARG A 21 -18.12 9.49 19.08
N ALA A 22 -18.93 8.66 18.41
CA ALA A 22 -18.43 7.47 17.74
C ALA A 22 -17.40 7.82 16.66
N TYR A 23 -17.63 8.91 15.91
CA TYR A 23 -16.69 9.40 14.91
C TYR A 23 -15.35 9.84 15.51
N THR A 24 -15.36 10.60 16.61
CA THR A 24 -14.12 10.99 17.30
C THR A 24 -13.32 9.77 17.76
N VAL A 25 -13.97 8.81 18.44
CA VAL A 25 -13.29 7.60 18.92
C VAL A 25 -12.77 6.75 17.74
N LEU A 26 -13.53 6.65 16.64
CA LEU A 26 -13.08 5.97 15.43
C LEU A 26 -11.80 6.57 14.88
N LEU A 27 -11.72 7.89 14.75
CA LEU A 27 -10.53 8.58 14.23
C LEU A 27 -9.33 8.39 15.15
N GLU A 28 -9.51 8.49 16.47
CA GLU A 28 -8.43 8.30 17.44
C GLU A 28 -7.86 6.89 17.41
N GLU A 29 -8.71 5.86 17.39
CA GLU A 29 -8.26 4.48 17.30
C GLU A 29 -7.63 4.16 15.94
N SER A 30 -8.20 4.71 14.86
CA SER A 30 -7.62 4.60 13.52
C SER A 30 -6.25 5.27 13.45
N SER A 31 -6.08 6.44 14.07
CA SER A 31 -4.80 7.14 14.17
C SER A 31 -3.75 6.28 14.86
N ARG A 32 -4.08 5.72 16.05
CA ARG A 32 -3.18 4.82 16.79
C ARG A 32 -2.79 3.60 15.96
N TRP A 33 -3.74 3.02 15.24
CA TRP A 33 -3.48 1.87 14.39
C TRP A 33 -2.60 2.25 13.19
N LEU A 34 -2.88 3.38 12.52
CA LEU A 34 -2.12 3.88 11.38
C LEU A 34 -0.68 4.25 11.74
N SER A 35 -0.45 4.92 12.88
CA SER A 35 0.90 5.23 13.35
C SER A 35 1.75 3.97 13.49
N ARG A 36 1.17 2.90 14.07
CA ARG A 36 1.85 1.59 14.18
C ARG A 36 2.05 0.92 12.81
N PHE A 37 1.05 1.03 11.93
CA PHE A 37 1.11 0.46 10.57
C PHE A 37 2.22 1.09 9.73
N PHE A 38 2.41 2.41 9.82
CA PHE A 38 3.44 3.14 9.07
C PHE A 38 4.82 3.11 9.72
N ALA A 39 4.92 3.13 11.06
CA ALA A 39 6.20 3.08 11.76
C ALA A 39 7.03 1.81 11.44
N GLN A 40 6.40 0.74 10.95
CA GLN A 40 7.08 -0.46 10.46
C GLN A 40 7.66 -0.34 9.04
N LYS A 41 7.45 0.79 8.36
CA LYS A 41 7.65 0.94 6.91
C LYS A 41 8.45 2.18 6.51
N ILE A 42 8.36 3.25 7.30
CA ILE A 42 8.96 4.55 6.99
C ILE A 42 9.57 5.20 8.23
N ALA A 43 10.42 6.20 8.02
CA ALA A 43 11.01 7.02 9.07
C ALA A 43 9.94 7.79 9.86
N ALA A 44 10.22 8.07 11.13
CA ALA A 44 9.23 8.60 12.07
C ALA A 44 8.72 10.01 11.71
N ASP A 45 9.55 10.82 11.06
CA ASP A 45 9.27 12.20 10.64
C ASP A 45 8.14 12.31 9.60
N VAL A 46 7.96 11.27 8.77
CA VAL A 46 6.92 11.25 7.73
C VAL A 46 5.64 10.51 8.14
N VAL A 47 5.64 9.85 9.31
CA VAL A 47 4.50 9.04 9.77
C VAL A 47 3.29 9.92 10.05
N ASP A 48 3.46 11.01 10.81
CA ASP A 48 2.34 11.82 11.31
C ASP A 48 1.53 12.45 10.16
N ASP A 49 2.22 13.01 9.17
CA ASP A 49 1.62 13.51 7.93
C ASP A 49 0.79 12.43 7.21
N LEU A 50 1.36 11.22 7.07
CA LEU A 50 0.73 10.14 6.32
C LEU A 50 -0.50 9.59 7.06
N VAL A 51 -0.45 9.57 8.40
CA VAL A 51 -1.61 9.30 9.25
C VAL A 51 -2.69 10.34 8.98
N GLN A 52 -2.34 11.63 9.02
CA GLN A 52 -3.30 12.73 8.81
C GLN A 52 -3.98 12.64 7.43
N ASP A 53 -3.21 12.48 6.36
CA ASP A 53 -3.73 12.32 4.99
C ASP A 53 -4.64 11.11 4.84
N THR A 54 -4.29 10.02 5.52
CA THR A 54 -5.11 8.80 5.54
C THR A 54 -6.43 9.05 6.28
N LEU A 55 -6.42 9.73 7.43
CA LEU A 55 -7.64 10.06 8.17
C LEU A 55 -8.55 11.03 7.39
N ILE A 56 -7.99 12.01 6.67
CA ILE A 56 -8.76 12.88 5.76
C ILE A 56 -9.45 12.03 4.67
N SER A 57 -8.74 11.01 4.16
CA SER A 57 -9.30 10.10 3.15
C SER A 57 -10.40 9.20 3.71
N VAL A 58 -10.25 8.74 4.95
CA VAL A 58 -11.29 8.01 5.67
C VAL A 58 -12.52 8.89 5.84
N HIS A 59 -12.36 10.16 6.25
CA HIS A 59 -13.47 11.11 6.36
C HIS A 59 -14.20 11.29 5.03
N ARG A 60 -13.47 11.53 3.94
CA ARG A 60 -14.06 11.70 2.59
C ARG A 60 -14.80 10.46 2.09
N LYS A 61 -14.36 9.28 2.51
CA LYS A 61 -14.97 7.99 2.14
C LYS A 61 -15.90 7.44 3.21
N LEU A 62 -16.24 8.22 4.24
CA LEU A 62 -17.04 7.77 5.37
C LEU A 62 -18.39 7.22 4.89
N ALA A 63 -19.08 7.96 4.03
CA ALA A 63 -20.40 7.59 3.51
C ALA A 63 -20.36 6.40 2.53
N SER A 64 -19.21 6.13 1.89
CA SER A 64 -19.09 5.06 0.88
C SER A 64 -18.61 3.72 1.44
N TYR A 65 -18.35 3.66 2.74
CA TYR A 65 -17.99 2.41 3.40
C TYR A 65 -19.18 1.43 3.42
N ASP A 66 -18.92 0.21 2.95
CA ASP A 66 -19.86 -0.90 2.93
C ASP A 66 -19.84 -1.62 4.29
N ASN A 67 -20.95 -1.53 5.01
CA ASN A 67 -21.10 -2.10 6.36
C ASN A 67 -21.01 -3.62 6.40
N SER A 68 -21.13 -4.33 5.27
CA SER A 68 -20.93 -5.78 5.21
C SER A 68 -19.45 -6.20 5.25
N ARG A 69 -18.53 -5.25 5.04
CA ARG A 69 -17.09 -5.50 4.98
C ARG A 69 -16.40 -5.24 6.32
N PRO A 70 -15.21 -5.81 6.53
CA PRO A 70 -14.36 -5.47 7.66
C PRO A 70 -13.69 -4.09 7.46
N PHE A 71 -13.56 -3.35 8.55
CA PHE A 71 -13.03 -1.99 8.63
C PHE A 71 -11.50 -1.94 8.53
N LEU A 72 -10.75 -2.73 9.31
CA LEU A 72 -9.28 -2.65 9.26
C LEU A 72 -8.70 -2.99 7.88
N PRO A 73 -9.19 -3.98 7.13
CA PRO A 73 -8.73 -4.21 5.75
C PRO A 73 -9.03 -3.05 4.81
N TRP A 74 -10.16 -2.37 4.99
CA TRP A 74 -10.53 -1.17 4.24
C TRP A 74 -9.60 0.01 4.60
N LEU A 75 -9.37 0.25 5.89
CA LEU A 75 -8.43 1.27 6.38
C LEU A 75 -7.00 1.00 5.86
N ALA A 76 -6.54 -0.24 5.95
CA ALA A 76 -5.24 -0.67 5.44
C ALA A 76 -5.10 -0.48 3.92
N ALA A 77 -6.18 -0.60 3.16
CA ALA A 77 -6.16 -0.33 1.73
C ALA A 77 -5.98 1.16 1.43
N ILE A 78 -6.67 2.05 2.17
CA ILE A 78 -6.50 3.51 2.05
C ILE A 78 -5.07 3.91 2.47
N ALA A 79 -4.59 3.38 3.59
CA ALA A 79 -3.24 3.63 4.11
C ALA A 79 -2.15 3.24 3.10
N ARG A 80 -2.24 2.04 2.51
CA ARG A 80 -1.31 1.59 1.47
C ARG A 80 -1.35 2.49 0.25
N TYR A 81 -2.54 2.87 -0.21
CA TYR A 81 -2.67 3.78 -1.34
C TYR A 81 -1.97 5.13 -1.06
N ARG A 82 -2.18 5.72 0.11
CA ARG A 82 -1.52 6.98 0.51
C ARG A 82 -0.01 6.86 0.62
N TRP A 83 0.48 5.78 1.19
CA TRP A 83 1.91 5.53 1.29
C TRP A 83 2.58 5.46 -0.09
N VAL A 84 1.97 4.71 -1.00
CA VAL A 84 2.44 4.56 -2.38
C VAL A 84 2.42 5.88 -3.12
N ASP A 85 1.34 6.66 -2.99
CA ASP A 85 1.21 7.97 -3.61
C ASP A 85 2.32 8.91 -3.16
N ARG A 86 2.62 8.93 -1.85
CA ARG A 86 3.74 9.72 -1.29
C ARG A 86 5.08 9.23 -1.82
N LEU A 87 5.35 7.93 -1.83
CA LEU A 87 6.59 7.39 -2.40
C LEU A 87 6.77 7.83 -3.85
N ARG A 88 5.72 7.78 -4.68
CA ARG A 88 5.81 8.25 -6.07
C ARG A 88 6.13 9.73 -6.17
N GLN A 89 5.56 10.56 -5.30
CA GLN A 89 5.87 11.99 -5.28
C GLN A 89 7.34 12.20 -4.90
N THR A 90 7.82 11.53 -3.84
CA THR A 90 9.23 11.58 -3.43
C THR A 90 10.15 11.14 -4.57
N TYR A 91 9.93 9.98 -5.19
CA TYR A 91 10.75 9.53 -6.32
C TYR A 91 10.67 10.43 -7.56
N LYS A 92 9.53 11.08 -7.81
CA LYS A 92 9.41 12.05 -8.91
C LYS A 92 10.16 13.34 -8.60
N HIS A 93 10.17 13.78 -7.34
CA HIS A 93 10.95 14.91 -6.88
C HIS A 93 12.45 14.60 -6.88
N GLU A 94 12.83 13.41 -6.41
CA GLU A 94 14.21 12.90 -6.46
C GLU A 94 14.67 12.69 -7.90
N ALA A 95 13.87 12.15 -8.82
CA ALA A 95 14.24 12.04 -10.23
C ALA A 95 14.46 13.41 -10.90
N LYS A 96 13.70 14.44 -10.47
CA LYS A 96 13.94 15.83 -10.90
C LYS A 96 15.15 16.47 -10.23
N ALA A 97 15.46 16.08 -8.99
CA ALA A 97 16.64 16.54 -8.27
C ALA A 97 17.91 15.85 -8.77
N LEU A 98 17.84 14.56 -9.13
CA LEU A 98 18.89 13.78 -9.78
C LEU A 98 19.23 14.35 -11.15
N ASP A 99 18.27 14.88 -11.91
CA ASP A 99 18.57 15.63 -13.14
C ASP A 99 19.44 16.89 -12.89
N PHE A 100 19.50 17.35 -11.64
CA PHE A 100 20.38 18.42 -11.16
C PHE A 100 21.66 17.90 -10.45
N ASP A 101 21.69 16.62 -10.04
CA ASP A 101 22.68 16.05 -9.11
C ASP A 101 23.39 14.78 -9.65
N ILE A 102 23.23 14.44 -10.95
CA ILE A 102 24.04 13.40 -11.66
C ILE A 102 25.55 13.75 -11.71
N ALA A 103 25.97 14.81 -11.01
CA ALA A 103 27.35 15.11 -10.73
C ALA A 103 27.83 14.70 -9.32
N GLN A 104 27.38 13.59 -8.70
CA GLN A 104 28.21 12.81 -7.74
C GLN A 104 27.55 11.51 -7.21
N ASP A 105 28.24 10.39 -7.48
CA ASP A 105 28.39 9.14 -6.70
C ASP A 105 27.25 8.14 -6.42
N GLY A 106 27.57 6.86 -6.69
CA GLY A 106 27.24 5.72 -5.79
C GLY A 106 26.24 4.67 -6.28
N HIS A 107 26.53 3.90 -7.34
CA HIS A 107 25.58 2.97 -8.00
C HIS A 107 25.96 1.47 -7.99
N GLU A 108 26.64 0.92 -6.98
CA GLU A 108 27.10 -0.48 -7.04
C GLU A 108 26.24 -1.52 -6.28
N ASP A 109 25.65 -1.22 -5.11
CA ASP A 109 24.96 -2.26 -4.31
C ASP A 109 23.50 -2.56 -4.70
N VAL A 110 22.80 -1.62 -5.36
CA VAL A 110 21.40 -1.82 -5.80
C VAL A 110 21.32 -2.73 -7.04
N VAL A 111 22.41 -2.82 -7.81
CA VAL A 111 22.44 -3.51 -9.10
C VAL A 111 22.42 -5.04 -8.91
N GLY A 112 23.12 -5.58 -7.90
CA GLY A 112 23.18 -7.02 -7.64
C GLY A 112 21.85 -7.66 -7.24
N ALA A 113 21.08 -7.00 -6.36
CA ALA A 113 19.76 -7.50 -5.91
C ALA A 113 18.69 -7.37 -7.01
N LYS A 114 18.75 -6.31 -7.82
CA LYS A 114 17.80 -6.08 -8.93
C LYS A 114 17.99 -7.09 -10.07
N ILE A 115 19.25 -7.44 -10.38
CA ILE A 115 19.60 -8.48 -11.35
C ILE A 115 19.06 -9.87 -10.93
N SER A 116 18.89 -10.14 -9.63
CA SER A 116 18.29 -11.39 -9.14
C SER A 116 16.77 -11.43 -9.29
N ILE A 117 16.08 -10.33 -8.99
CA ILE A 117 14.60 -10.25 -9.07
C ILE A 117 14.11 -10.32 -10.52
N ASP A 118 14.74 -9.61 -11.46
CA ASP A 118 14.33 -9.63 -12.87
C ASP A 118 14.46 -11.04 -13.47
N ARG A 119 15.49 -11.80 -13.06
CA ARG A 119 15.65 -13.22 -13.44
C ARG A 119 14.55 -14.11 -12.86
N LEU A 120 14.20 -13.91 -11.60
CA LEU A 120 13.11 -14.66 -10.97
C LEU A 120 11.77 -14.37 -11.64
N LEU A 121 11.47 -13.10 -11.92
CA LEU A 121 10.24 -12.70 -12.61
C LEU A 121 10.15 -13.25 -14.02
N ALA A 122 11.27 -13.43 -14.73
CA ALA A 122 11.31 -14.05 -16.06
C ALA A 122 10.79 -15.51 -16.09
N HIS A 123 10.71 -16.19 -14.94
CA HIS A 123 10.15 -17.55 -14.84
C HIS A 123 8.62 -17.56 -14.69
N LEU A 124 8.00 -16.38 -14.59
CA LEU A 124 6.55 -16.23 -14.47
C LEU A 124 5.93 -15.86 -15.81
N PRO A 125 4.65 -16.23 -16.05
CA PRO A 125 3.87 -15.66 -17.14
C PRO A 125 3.80 -14.13 -17.02
N ASP A 126 3.81 -13.42 -18.15
CA ASP A 126 3.86 -11.95 -18.22
C ASP A 126 2.84 -11.27 -17.30
N GLY A 127 1.58 -11.74 -17.31
CA GLY A 127 0.54 -11.15 -16.47
C GLY A 127 0.81 -11.27 -14.96
N GLN A 128 1.55 -12.30 -14.52
CA GLN A 128 1.98 -12.49 -13.14
C GLN A 128 3.22 -11.66 -12.83
N ALA A 129 4.21 -11.66 -13.74
CA ALA A 129 5.41 -10.86 -13.63
C ALA A 129 5.08 -9.36 -13.54
N GLU A 130 4.27 -8.84 -14.47
CA GLU A 130 3.83 -7.44 -14.49
C GLU A 130 3.04 -7.06 -13.24
N ALA A 131 2.11 -7.92 -12.80
CA ALA A 131 1.31 -7.63 -11.61
C ALA A 131 2.19 -7.55 -10.34
N ILE A 132 3.20 -8.42 -10.22
CA ILE A 132 4.16 -8.39 -9.11
C ILE A 132 5.11 -7.20 -9.25
N GLN A 133 5.64 -6.94 -10.45
CA GLN A 133 6.50 -5.81 -10.76
C GLN A 133 5.84 -4.49 -10.39
N TYR A 134 4.60 -4.29 -10.83
CA TYR A 134 3.88 -3.06 -10.52
C TYR A 134 3.51 -2.97 -9.05
N VAL A 135 2.93 -3.99 -8.45
CA VAL A 135 2.37 -3.87 -7.08
C VAL A 135 3.39 -4.06 -5.97
N LYS A 136 4.32 -5.01 -6.11
CA LYS A 136 5.27 -5.37 -5.05
C LYS A 136 6.59 -4.64 -5.14
N ILE A 137 7.02 -4.29 -6.35
CA ILE A 137 8.33 -3.66 -6.58
C ILE A 137 8.16 -2.15 -6.79
N GLN A 138 7.29 -1.74 -7.72
CA GLN A 138 7.02 -0.31 -7.98
C GLN A 138 5.94 0.29 -7.08
N GLY A 139 5.36 -0.54 -6.20
CA GLY A 139 4.38 -0.11 -5.20
C GLY A 139 3.01 0.27 -5.74
N LEU A 140 2.66 0.08 -7.01
CA LEU A 140 1.34 0.43 -7.53
C LEU A 140 0.20 -0.21 -6.73
N SER A 141 -0.92 0.52 -6.57
CA SER A 141 -2.12 -0.12 -6.07
C SER A 141 -2.66 -1.12 -7.09
N ILE A 142 -3.50 -2.04 -6.64
CA ILE A 142 -4.09 -3.07 -7.50
C ILE A 142 -4.94 -2.43 -8.62
N ALA A 143 -5.64 -1.33 -8.32
CA ALA A 143 -6.42 -0.58 -9.29
C ALA A 143 -5.54 0.05 -10.38
N GLU A 144 -4.42 0.66 -9.98
CA GLU A 144 -3.49 1.29 -10.93
C GLU A 144 -2.71 0.27 -11.74
N ALA A 145 -2.31 -0.85 -11.12
CA ALA A 145 -1.71 -1.97 -11.84
C ALA A 145 -2.70 -2.55 -12.85
N GLY A 146 -3.98 -2.70 -12.48
CA GLY A 146 -5.04 -3.11 -13.40
C GLY A 146 -5.19 -2.16 -14.58
N ALA A 147 -5.29 -0.86 -14.31
CA ALA A 147 -5.37 0.17 -15.35
C ALA A 147 -4.13 0.18 -16.27
N LYS A 148 -2.93 -0.02 -15.72
CA LYS A 148 -1.67 0.00 -16.46
C LYS A 148 -1.44 -1.26 -17.30
N THR A 149 -1.93 -2.42 -16.85
CA THR A 149 -1.78 -3.72 -17.52
C THR A 149 -2.98 -4.11 -18.38
N GLY A 150 -4.07 -3.34 -18.32
CA GLY A 150 -5.36 -3.74 -18.91
C GLY A 150 -6.06 -4.89 -18.18
N GLN A 151 -5.54 -5.33 -17.03
CA GLN A 151 -6.12 -6.42 -16.23
C GLN A 151 -7.20 -5.90 -15.28
N SER A 152 -8.20 -6.73 -14.97
CA SER A 152 -9.12 -6.42 -13.88
C SER A 152 -8.41 -6.49 -12.53
N GLU A 153 -8.85 -5.70 -11.54
CA GLU A 153 -8.29 -5.76 -10.18
C GLU A 153 -8.31 -7.17 -9.57
N SER A 154 -9.33 -7.96 -9.90
CA SER A 154 -9.43 -9.35 -9.47
C SER A 154 -8.34 -10.21 -10.12
N LEU A 155 -8.08 -10.01 -11.42
CA LEU A 155 -7.03 -10.73 -12.13
C LEU A 155 -5.64 -10.35 -11.62
N VAL A 156 -5.38 -9.06 -11.35
CA VAL A 156 -4.12 -8.59 -10.75
C VAL A 156 -3.86 -9.28 -9.40
N LYS A 157 -4.88 -9.39 -8.53
CA LYS A 157 -4.76 -10.11 -7.24
C LYS A 157 -4.42 -11.59 -7.44
N VAL A 158 -5.11 -12.27 -8.36
CA VAL A 158 -4.87 -13.68 -8.68
C VAL A 158 -3.46 -13.88 -9.22
N ASN A 159 -3.03 -13.00 -10.12
CA ASN A 159 -1.71 -13.04 -10.74
C ASN A 159 -0.60 -12.87 -9.71
N ILE A 160 -0.74 -11.92 -8.77
CA ILE A 160 0.22 -11.75 -7.67
C ILE A 160 0.28 -12.99 -6.79
N HIS A 161 -0.87 -13.55 -6.40
CA HIS A 161 -0.91 -14.74 -5.53
C HIS A 161 -0.23 -15.95 -6.20
N ARG A 162 -0.59 -16.23 -7.46
CA ARG A 162 -0.03 -17.37 -8.21
C ARG A 162 1.46 -17.18 -8.50
N GLY A 163 1.88 -15.98 -8.88
CA GLY A 163 3.28 -15.68 -9.15
C GLY A 163 4.15 -15.83 -7.91
N LEU A 164 3.75 -15.27 -6.75
CA LEU A 164 4.51 -15.43 -5.51
C LEU A 164 4.62 -16.89 -5.06
N LYS A 165 3.56 -17.69 -5.22
CA LYS A 165 3.59 -19.12 -4.92
C LYS A 165 4.60 -19.86 -5.82
N LYS A 166 4.67 -19.51 -7.11
CA LYS A 166 5.61 -20.12 -8.06
C LYS A 166 7.06 -19.71 -7.76
N LEU A 167 7.29 -18.44 -7.42
CA LEU A 167 8.63 -17.97 -7.02
C LEU A 167 9.11 -18.64 -5.73
N ALA A 168 8.23 -18.81 -4.73
CA ALA A 168 8.58 -19.52 -3.50
C ALA A 168 9.01 -20.96 -3.77
N ALA A 169 8.29 -21.68 -4.63
CA ALA A 169 8.65 -23.05 -5.02
C ALA A 169 9.98 -23.14 -5.78
N LEU A 170 10.34 -22.12 -6.56
CA LEU A 170 11.63 -22.06 -7.25
C LEU A 170 12.80 -21.88 -6.27
N ILE A 171 12.62 -21.01 -5.27
CA ILE A 171 13.61 -20.75 -4.23
C ILE A 171 13.79 -21.96 -3.30
N GLU A 172 12.72 -22.73 -3.04
CA GLU A 172 12.80 -23.98 -2.26
C GLU A 172 13.44 -25.15 -3.03
N SER A 173 13.63 -25.02 -4.35
CA SER A 173 14.21 -26.05 -5.22
C SER A 173 15.67 -25.81 -5.63
N GLU A 174 16.24 -24.67 -5.22
CA GLU A 174 17.69 -24.39 -5.24
C GLU A 174 18.35 -24.78 -3.91
#